data_AF-A0A7S3J0S0-F1
#
_entry.id   AF-A0A7S3J0S0-F1
#
_cell.length_a   1.000
_cell.length_b   1.000
_cell.length_c   1.000
_cell.angle_alpha   90.00
_cell.angle_beta   90.00
_cell.angle_gamma   90.00
#
_symmetry.space_group_name_H-M   'P 1'
#
loop_
_entity.id
_entity.type
_entity.pdbx_description
1 polymer ?
#
loop_
_entity_poly.entity_id
_entity_poly.type
_entity_poly.pdbx_seq_one_letter_code
_entity_poly.pdbx_strand_id
1 'polypeptide(L)'
;MERRGSSMELNEIDKKDREEYFSQRDTIVSKDKQDYFVVDVDDLSTENELKAEAKLQELKRQLSRSGKLFFLEEFYVGKEKAESSELYKWLYEMPKGGLLHYHLTASAPLEFLISLTKEDIVYYNIIKNKIVIYPAGEPDEGYVQCNEIRKEWTMEGTFDDFLRQKILLNSKDVSSQDSNQ
;
A
#
# COMPACT_ATOMS: atom_id res chain seq x y z
N MET A 1 -47.88 0.96 56.52
CA MET A 1 -47.29 0.03 55.55
C MET A 1 -47.13 0.78 54.24
N GLU A 2 -46.16 1.69 54.14
CA GLU A 2 -44.77 1.42 53.76
C GLU A 2 -44.64 0.76 52.38
N ARG A 3 -44.32 1.58 51.37
CA ARG A 3 -43.43 1.24 50.26
C ARG A 3 -42.53 2.45 49.99
N ARG A 4 -41.52 2.63 50.84
CA ARG A 4 -40.35 3.50 50.60
C ARG A 4 -39.13 2.60 50.48
N GLY A 5 -39.08 1.82 49.40
CA GLY A 5 -37.93 1.02 49.02
C GLY A 5 -38.06 0.83 47.52
N SER A 6 -37.41 1.69 46.74
CA SER A 6 -37.40 1.51 45.28
C SER A 6 -36.34 2.35 44.56
N SER A 7 -35.97 3.56 44.99
CA SER A 7 -35.05 4.40 44.20
C SER A 7 -33.56 4.29 44.59
N MET A 8 -33.24 3.84 45.80
CA MET A 8 -31.85 3.64 46.25
C MET A 8 -31.31 2.28 45.77
N GLU A 9 -32.09 1.21 45.93
CA GLU A 9 -31.68 -0.14 45.49
C GLU A 9 -31.52 -0.24 43.97
N LEU A 10 -32.39 0.41 43.17
CA LEU A 10 -32.23 0.46 41.71
C LEU A 10 -30.96 1.20 41.26
N ASN A 11 -30.53 2.23 42.00
CA ASN A 11 -29.29 2.96 41.72
C ASN A 11 -28.03 2.19 42.13
N GLU A 12 -28.12 1.31 43.13
CA GLU A 12 -27.00 0.47 43.56
C GLU A 12 -26.82 -0.74 42.64
N ILE A 13 -27.92 -1.33 42.14
CA ILE A 13 -27.88 -2.41 41.14
C ILE A 13 -27.26 -1.89 39.83
N ASP A 14 -27.70 -0.73 39.33
CA ASP A 14 -27.14 -0.11 38.12
C ASP A 14 -25.64 0.25 38.25
N LYS A 15 -25.20 0.68 39.44
CA LYS A 15 -23.78 0.91 39.71
C LYS A 15 -22.96 -0.38 39.71
N LYS A 16 -23.46 -1.43 40.36
CA LYS A 16 -22.77 -2.71 40.46
C LYS A 16 -22.65 -3.40 39.09
N ASP A 17 -23.72 -3.37 38.30
CA ASP A 17 -23.72 -3.89 36.93
C ASP A 17 -22.75 -3.12 36.04
N ARG A 18 -22.63 -1.80 36.24
CA ARG A 18 -21.66 -0.95 35.53
C ARG A 18 -20.21 -1.22 35.92
N GLU A 19 -19.92 -1.43 37.20
CA GLU A 19 -18.59 -1.82 37.68
C GLU A 19 -18.18 -3.20 37.16
N GLU A 20 -19.11 -4.15 37.17
CA GLU A 20 -18.90 -5.48 36.58
C GLU A 20 -18.62 -5.38 35.08
N TYR A 21 -19.42 -4.60 34.34
CA TYR A 21 -19.17 -4.34 32.92
C TYR A 21 -17.77 -3.76 32.66
N PHE A 22 -17.34 -2.76 33.43
CA PHE A 22 -16.00 -2.18 33.26
C PHE A 22 -14.90 -3.18 33.59
N SER A 23 -15.07 -4.00 34.63
CA SER A 23 -14.12 -5.06 34.98
C SER A 23 -14.01 -6.12 33.87
N GLN A 24 -15.14 -6.55 33.30
CA GLN A 24 -15.16 -7.48 32.17
C GLN A 24 -14.53 -6.87 30.92
N ARG A 25 -14.86 -5.60 30.62
CA ARG A 25 -14.27 -4.85 29.51
C ARG A 25 -12.75 -4.74 29.67
N ASP A 26 -12.26 -4.39 30.86
CA ASP A 26 -10.83 -4.25 31.12
C ASP A 26 -10.11 -5.60 31.02
N THR A 27 -10.77 -6.69 31.42
CA THR A 27 -10.28 -8.06 31.20
C THR A 27 -10.14 -8.39 29.72
N ILE A 28 -11.17 -8.06 28.91
CA ILE A 28 -11.15 -8.29 27.46
C ILE A 28 -10.06 -7.44 26.80
N VAL A 29 -10.00 -6.14 27.12
CA VAL A 29 -8.98 -5.22 26.57
C VAL A 29 -7.56 -5.68 26.95
N SER A 30 -7.37 -6.19 28.16
CA SER A 30 -6.06 -6.71 28.60
C SER A 30 -5.66 -7.97 27.84
N LYS A 31 -6.60 -8.87 27.54
CA LYS A 31 -6.35 -10.04 26.70
C LYS A 31 -6.05 -9.65 25.25
N ASP A 32 -6.84 -8.74 24.68
CA ASP A 32 -6.65 -8.26 23.31
C ASP A 32 -5.27 -7.62 23.11
N LYS A 33 -4.78 -6.88 24.11
CA LYS A 33 -3.42 -6.34 24.13
C LYS A 33 -2.32 -7.41 24.13
N GLN A 34 -2.59 -8.61 24.65
CA GLN A 34 -1.63 -9.72 24.62
C GLN A 34 -1.50 -10.32 23.23
N ASP A 35 -2.47 -10.12 22.35
CA ASP A 35 -2.45 -10.60 20.96
C ASP A 35 -1.89 -9.57 19.97
N TYR A 36 -1.40 -8.42 20.47
CA TYR A 36 -0.82 -7.39 19.61
C TYR A 36 0.49 -7.88 19.01
N PHE A 37 0.70 -7.57 17.73
CA PHE A 37 1.89 -7.96 16.96
C PHE A 37 3.22 -7.55 17.62
N VAL A 38 3.20 -6.54 18.50
CA VAL A 38 4.39 -5.98 19.16
C VAL A 38 4.52 -6.38 20.64
N VAL A 39 3.70 -7.31 21.15
CA VAL A 39 3.67 -7.65 22.58
C VAL A 39 5.03 -8.12 23.13
N ASP A 40 5.80 -8.84 22.31
CA ASP A 40 7.10 -9.41 22.67
C ASP A 40 8.29 -8.55 22.19
N VAL A 41 8.00 -7.36 21.65
CA VAL A 41 9.06 -6.40 21.30
C VAL A 41 9.40 -5.66 22.58
N ASP A 42 10.66 -5.79 23.03
CA ASP A 42 11.17 -5.01 24.17
C ASP A 42 10.80 -3.53 24.00
N ASP A 43 10.40 -2.89 25.10
CA ASP A 43 10.03 -1.48 25.10
C ASP A 43 11.09 -0.63 24.38
N LEU A 44 10.64 0.38 23.64
CA LEU A 44 11.50 1.35 22.97
C LEU A 44 12.56 1.85 23.96
N SER A 45 13.80 1.41 23.75
CA SER A 45 14.84 1.43 24.77
C SER A 45 15.56 2.79 24.82
N THR A 46 15.44 3.57 23.74
CA THR A 46 16.12 4.86 23.61
C THR A 46 15.15 6.04 23.63
N GLU A 47 15.59 7.17 24.19
CA GLU A 47 14.82 8.42 24.19
C GLU A 47 14.46 8.88 22.76
N ASN A 48 15.32 8.59 21.79
CA ASN A 48 15.09 8.93 20.38
C ASN A 48 13.99 8.08 19.75
N GLU A 49 13.91 6.79 20.06
CA GLU A 49 12.83 5.90 19.61
C GLU A 49 11.48 6.35 20.18
N LEU A 50 11.44 6.69 21.48
CA LEU A 50 10.23 7.22 22.12
C LEU A 50 9.77 8.54 21.47
N LYS A 51 10.71 9.44 21.14
CA LYS A 51 10.41 10.68 20.41
C LYS A 51 9.89 10.41 18.99
N ALA A 52 10.50 9.47 18.27
CA ALA A 52 10.08 9.09 16.93
C ALA A 52 8.66 8.52 16.95
N GLU A 53 8.36 7.60 17.88
CA GLU A 53 7.02 7.03 18.05
C GLU A 53 5.98 8.10 18.39
N ALA A 54 6.28 8.99 19.35
CA ALA A 54 5.39 10.09 19.69
C ALA A 54 5.08 10.99 18.47
N LYS A 55 6.09 11.27 17.64
CA LYS A 55 5.93 12.05 16.40
C LYS A 55 5.09 11.29 15.37
N LEU A 56 5.33 10.00 15.15
CA LEU A 56 4.54 9.16 14.23
C LEU A 56 3.07 9.08 14.66
N GLN A 57 2.81 8.88 15.95
CA GLN A 57 1.45 8.84 16.49
C GLN A 57 0.73 10.18 16.34
N GLU A 58 1.43 11.31 16.53
CA GLU A 58 0.84 12.62 16.30
C GLU A 58 0.50 12.83 14.83
N LEU A 59 1.41 12.50 13.90
CA LEU A 59 1.16 12.59 12.46
C LEU A 59 -0.02 11.70 12.02
N LYS A 60 -0.12 10.50 12.59
CA LYS A 60 -1.27 9.60 12.37
C LYS A 60 -2.58 10.24 12.82
N ARG A 61 -2.62 10.84 14.02
CA ARG A 61 -3.83 11.53 14.53
C ARG A 61 -4.21 12.72 13.67
N GLN A 62 -3.25 13.52 13.21
CA GLN A 62 -3.50 14.64 12.32
C GLN A 62 -4.12 14.18 11.00
N LEU A 63 -3.58 13.10 10.42
CA LEU A 63 -4.14 12.51 9.22
C LEU A 63 -5.59 12.05 9.45
N SER A 64 -5.87 11.34 10.56
CA SER A 64 -7.23 10.90 10.90
C SER A 64 -8.22 12.05 11.09
N ARG A 65 -7.79 13.14 11.74
CA ARG A 65 -8.65 14.34 11.94
C ARG A 65 -8.92 15.12 10.67
N SER A 66 -8.00 15.07 9.71
CA SER A 66 -8.14 15.82 8.45
C SER A 66 -9.24 15.28 7.53
N GLY A 67 -9.77 14.09 7.81
CA GLY A 67 -10.73 13.40 6.93
C GLY A 67 -10.12 12.88 5.63
N LYS A 68 -8.81 13.05 5.42
CA LYS A 68 -8.08 12.64 4.21
C LYS A 68 -7.47 11.24 4.39
N LEU A 69 -8.32 10.25 4.64
CA LEU A 69 -7.89 8.85 4.77
C LEU A 69 -7.61 8.28 3.37
N PHE A 70 -6.44 8.61 2.81
CA PHE A 70 -6.04 8.21 1.46
C PHE A 70 -5.95 6.69 1.26
N PHE A 71 -5.87 5.91 2.33
CA PHE A 71 -5.87 4.45 2.29
C PHE A 71 -7.26 3.83 2.07
N LEU A 72 -8.33 4.64 2.08
CA LEU A 72 -9.68 4.22 1.71
C LEU A 72 -10.00 4.51 0.24
N GLU A 73 -9.09 5.18 -0.47
CA GLU A 73 -9.26 5.54 -1.86
C GLU A 73 -8.63 4.48 -2.77
N GLU A 74 -9.01 4.49 -4.05
CA GLU A 74 -8.33 3.70 -5.09
C GLU A 74 -6.83 4.05 -5.11
N PHE A 75 -5.99 3.05 -5.35
CA PHE A 75 -4.54 3.15 -5.13
C PHE A 75 -3.92 4.34 -5.84
N TYR A 76 -4.24 4.60 -7.12
CA TYR A 76 -3.62 5.71 -7.86
C TYR A 76 -4.02 7.09 -7.32
N VAL A 77 -5.25 7.25 -6.84
CA VAL A 77 -5.70 8.49 -6.19
C VAL A 77 -5.09 8.63 -4.78
N GLY A 78 -5.08 7.53 -4.02
CA GLY A 78 -4.55 7.48 -2.67
C GLY A 78 -3.03 7.69 -2.61
N LYS A 79 -2.30 7.21 -3.63
CA LYS A 79 -0.84 7.28 -3.71
C LYS A 79 -0.32 8.72 -3.66
N GLU A 80 -0.84 9.62 -4.50
CA GLU A 80 -0.37 11.01 -4.53
C GLU A 80 -0.62 11.74 -3.19
N LYS A 81 -1.76 11.45 -2.56
CA LYS A 81 -2.11 11.97 -1.23
C LYS A 81 -1.23 11.37 -0.13
N ALA A 82 -0.89 10.08 -0.23
CA ALA A 82 0.02 9.41 0.67
C ALA A 82 1.42 10.03 0.57
N GLU A 83 1.99 10.10 -0.63
CA GLU A 83 3.35 10.59 -0.90
C GLU A 83 3.54 12.06 -0.50
N SER A 84 2.49 12.88 -0.58
CA SER A 84 2.51 14.27 -0.13
C SER A 84 2.41 14.43 1.40
N SER A 85 1.99 13.39 2.14
CA SER A 85 1.81 13.45 3.59
C SER A 85 3.15 13.46 4.34
N GLU A 86 3.21 14.17 5.46
CA GLU A 86 4.39 14.16 6.33
C GLU A 86 4.63 12.76 6.91
N LEU A 87 3.55 12.03 7.25
CA LEU A 87 3.64 10.66 7.76
C LEU A 87 4.38 9.73 6.79
N TYR A 88 4.05 9.79 5.49
CA TYR A 88 4.71 8.96 4.48
C TYR A 88 6.21 9.26 4.40
N LYS A 89 6.61 10.54 4.45
CA LYS A 89 8.03 10.92 4.41
C LYS A 89 8.82 10.31 5.56
N TRP A 90 8.28 10.33 6.78
CA TRP A 90 8.91 9.65 7.91
C TRP A 90 8.94 8.14 7.73
N LEU A 91 7.84 7.54 7.29
CA LEU A 91 7.78 6.10 7.04
C LEU A 91 8.75 5.66 5.93
N TYR A 92 8.98 6.49 4.91
CA TYR A 92 9.89 6.20 3.80
C TYR A 92 11.35 6.10 4.27
N GLU A 93 11.76 6.97 5.17
CA GLU A 93 13.12 7.00 5.74
C GLU A 93 13.38 5.89 6.79
N MET A 94 12.34 5.25 7.31
CA MET A 94 12.50 4.21 8.33
C MET A 94 13.08 2.91 7.74
N PRO A 95 14.01 2.23 8.44
CA PRO A 95 14.50 0.93 8.03
C PRO A 95 13.37 -0.12 8.14
N LYS A 96 12.96 -0.71 7.00
CA LYS A 96 11.86 -1.70 6.93
C LYS A 96 12.28 -3.14 7.20
N GLY A 97 13.57 -3.39 7.41
CA GLY A 97 14.10 -4.75 7.51
C GLY A 97 14.13 -5.43 6.14
N GLY A 98 13.62 -6.66 6.05
CA GLY A 98 13.64 -7.48 4.83
C GLY A 98 12.37 -7.39 3.99
N LEU A 99 12.52 -7.44 2.67
CA LEU A 99 11.41 -7.58 1.73
C LEU A 99 11.11 -9.08 1.52
N LEU A 100 10.08 -9.60 2.20
CA LEU A 100 9.81 -11.05 2.25
C LEU A 100 8.87 -11.55 1.15
N HIS A 101 8.03 -10.69 0.59
CA HIS A 101 7.11 -11.04 -0.49
C HIS A 101 7.36 -10.12 -1.67
N TYR A 102 7.89 -10.68 -2.76
CA TYR A 102 8.17 -9.94 -3.97
C TYR A 102 8.34 -10.86 -5.17
N HIS A 103 7.84 -10.42 -6.31
CA HIS A 103 8.02 -11.13 -7.59
C HIS A 103 9.16 -10.49 -8.36
N LEU A 104 10.24 -11.25 -8.58
CA LEU A 104 11.46 -10.72 -9.21
C LEU A 104 11.19 -10.05 -10.57
N THR A 105 10.24 -10.58 -11.34
CA THR A 105 9.87 -10.06 -12.66
C THR A 105 9.12 -8.73 -12.61
N ALA A 106 8.45 -8.41 -11.51
CA ALA A 106 7.74 -7.15 -11.29
C ALA A 106 8.59 -6.15 -10.48
N SER A 107 9.85 -6.47 -10.23
CA SER A 107 10.70 -5.70 -9.32
C SER A 107 11.19 -4.39 -9.87
N ALA A 108 11.58 -4.49 -11.13
CA ALA A 108 12.56 -3.59 -11.66
C ALA A 108 11.89 -2.25 -11.89
N PRO A 109 12.59 -1.13 -11.65
CA PRO A 109 12.10 0.17 -12.03
C PRO A 109 11.67 0.15 -13.51
N LEU A 110 10.50 0.71 -13.82
CA LEU A 110 9.97 0.69 -15.19
C LEU A 110 10.99 1.26 -16.18
N GLU A 111 11.65 2.37 -15.84
CA GLU A 111 12.65 2.99 -16.70
C GLU A 111 13.87 2.11 -16.97
N PHE A 112 14.22 1.20 -16.04
CA PHE A 112 15.23 0.19 -16.28
C PHE A 112 14.74 -0.85 -17.30
N LEU A 113 13.48 -1.32 -17.20
CA LEU A 113 12.92 -2.23 -18.20
C LEU A 113 12.86 -1.58 -19.58
N ILE A 114 12.46 -0.30 -19.65
CA ILE A 114 12.44 0.46 -20.90
C ILE A 114 13.86 0.63 -21.45
N SER A 115 14.87 0.91 -20.62
CA SER A 115 16.25 1.06 -21.10
C SER A 115 16.80 -0.22 -21.70
N LEU A 116 16.46 -1.40 -21.17
CA LEU A 116 16.85 -2.68 -21.76
C LEU A 116 16.34 -2.85 -23.18
N THR A 117 15.17 -2.29 -23.52
CA THR A 117 14.63 -2.37 -24.88
C THR A 117 15.36 -1.48 -25.89
N LYS A 118 16.38 -0.73 -25.48
CA LYS A 118 17.22 0.10 -26.35
C LYS A 118 18.46 -0.65 -26.87
N GLU A 119 18.69 -1.87 -26.40
CA GLU A 119 19.74 -2.74 -26.94
C GLU A 119 19.35 -3.27 -28.33
N ASP A 120 20.34 -3.38 -29.23
CA ASP A 120 20.09 -3.77 -30.63
C ASP A 120 19.64 -5.22 -30.81
N ILE A 121 19.78 -6.03 -29.77
CA ILE A 121 19.37 -7.44 -29.73
C ILE A 121 17.93 -7.64 -29.25
N VAL A 122 17.17 -6.55 -29.01
CA VAL A 122 15.80 -6.62 -28.48
C VAL A 122 14.78 -6.32 -29.56
N TYR A 123 13.81 -7.22 -29.68
CA TYR A 123 12.78 -7.20 -30.71
C TYR A 123 11.40 -7.24 -30.07
N TYR A 124 10.45 -6.58 -30.73
CA TYR A 124 9.06 -6.53 -30.31
C TYR A 124 8.14 -6.97 -31.44
N ASN A 125 7.12 -7.74 -31.10
CA ASN A 125 6.05 -8.12 -32.00
C ASN A 125 4.74 -7.52 -31.49
N ILE A 126 4.16 -6.60 -32.26
CA ILE A 126 2.97 -5.84 -31.88
C ILE A 126 1.71 -6.71 -31.79
N ILE A 127 1.58 -7.72 -32.66
CA ILE A 127 0.43 -8.63 -32.72
C ILE A 127 0.46 -9.58 -31.53
N LYS A 128 1.62 -10.16 -31.25
CA LYS A 128 1.84 -11.08 -30.12
C LYS A 128 1.97 -10.34 -28.78
N ASN A 129 2.10 -9.01 -28.80
CA ASN A 129 2.37 -8.16 -27.64
C ASN A 129 3.52 -8.70 -26.78
N LYS A 130 4.63 -9.09 -27.44
CA LYS A 130 5.74 -9.81 -26.80
C LYS A 130 7.09 -9.22 -27.17
N ILE A 131 7.92 -9.01 -26.16
CA ILE A 131 9.34 -8.68 -26.30
C ILE A 131 10.16 -9.98 -26.26
N VAL A 132 11.16 -10.07 -27.12
CA VAL A 132 12.12 -11.19 -27.16
C VAL A 132 13.53 -10.65 -27.41
N ILE A 133 14.52 -11.45 -27.01
CA ILE A 133 15.93 -11.13 -27.14
C ILE A 133 16.55 -12.14 -28.10
N TYR A 134 17.20 -11.67 -29.16
CA TYR A 134 17.96 -12.49 -30.10
C TYR A 134 19.42 -12.01 -30.11
N PRO A 135 20.30 -12.60 -29.28
CA PRO A 135 21.72 -12.21 -29.23
C PRO A 135 22.49 -12.52 -30.52
N ALA A 136 22.05 -13.57 -31.24
CA ALA A 136 22.59 -13.99 -32.52
C ALA A 136 21.48 -14.70 -33.31
N GLY A 137 21.51 -14.55 -34.64
CA GLY A 137 20.51 -15.12 -35.55
C GLY A 137 19.48 -14.09 -36.02
N GLU A 138 18.62 -14.52 -36.94
CA GLU A 138 17.50 -13.71 -37.43
C GLU A 138 16.29 -13.89 -36.51
N PRO A 139 15.54 -12.81 -36.22
CA PRO A 139 14.34 -12.90 -35.42
C PRO A 139 13.23 -13.66 -36.16
N ASP A 140 12.35 -14.32 -35.40
CA ASP A 140 11.12 -14.93 -35.95
C ASP A 140 10.29 -13.93 -36.75
N GLU A 141 9.46 -14.43 -37.67
CA GLU A 141 8.57 -13.60 -38.49
C GLU A 141 7.67 -12.68 -37.63
N GLY A 142 7.61 -11.41 -38.03
CA GLY A 142 6.80 -10.36 -37.38
C GLY A 142 7.45 -9.70 -36.16
N TYR A 143 8.67 -10.09 -35.78
CA TYR A 143 9.46 -9.36 -34.79
C TYR A 143 10.31 -8.28 -35.47
N VAL A 144 10.21 -7.06 -34.97
CA VAL A 144 10.97 -5.90 -35.45
C VAL A 144 11.82 -5.36 -34.32
N GLN A 145 13.02 -4.88 -34.61
CA GLN A 145 13.93 -4.37 -33.58
C GLN A 145 13.30 -3.14 -32.91
N CYS A 146 13.36 -3.08 -31.58
CA CYS A 146 12.74 -1.98 -30.83
C CYS A 146 13.26 -0.61 -31.26
N ASN A 147 14.55 -0.51 -31.62
CA ASN A 147 15.17 0.73 -32.10
C ASN A 147 14.70 1.14 -33.51
N GLU A 148 14.32 0.20 -34.36
CA GLU A 148 13.71 0.50 -35.67
C GLU A 148 12.29 0.99 -35.48
N ILE A 149 11.51 0.32 -34.63
CA ILE A 149 10.15 0.75 -34.27
C ILE A 149 10.17 2.18 -33.73
N ARG A 150 11.12 2.54 -32.87
CA ARG A 150 11.26 3.93 -32.38
C ARG A 150 11.45 4.96 -33.48
N LYS A 151 12.19 4.63 -34.54
CA LYS A 151 12.45 5.54 -35.67
C LYS A 151 11.21 5.73 -36.54
N GLU A 152 10.43 4.67 -36.68
CA GLU A 152 9.25 4.61 -37.57
C GLU A 152 7.92 4.78 -36.82
N TRP A 153 7.96 5.08 -35.52
CA TRP A 153 6.76 5.19 -34.70
C TRP A 153 5.91 6.39 -35.16
N THR A 154 4.70 6.11 -35.62
CA THR A 154 3.76 7.11 -36.14
C THR A 154 2.50 7.28 -35.31
N MET A 155 2.30 6.42 -34.29
CA MET A 155 1.17 6.55 -33.37
C MET A 155 1.36 7.74 -32.40
N GLU A 156 0.29 8.16 -31.74
CA GLU A 156 0.35 9.24 -30.74
C GLU A 156 1.30 8.89 -29.58
N GLY A 157 2.17 9.83 -29.21
CA GLY A 157 3.21 9.63 -28.19
C GLY A 157 4.48 8.95 -28.71
N THR A 158 5.36 8.55 -27.78
CA THR A 158 6.56 7.79 -28.14
C THR A 158 6.33 6.28 -28.01
N PHE A 159 7.12 5.47 -28.71
CA PHE A 159 7.10 4.01 -28.50
C PHE A 159 7.41 3.63 -27.03
N ASP A 160 8.25 4.41 -26.34
CA ASP A 160 8.52 4.20 -24.92
C ASP A 160 7.26 4.44 -24.07
N ASP A 161 6.44 5.46 -24.39
CA ASP A 161 5.17 5.70 -23.70
C ASP A 161 4.16 4.58 -23.94
N PHE A 162 4.12 4.05 -25.16
CA PHE A 162 3.33 2.86 -25.47
C PHE A 162 3.77 1.67 -24.62
N LEU A 163 5.07 1.40 -24.49
CA LEU A 163 5.58 0.33 -23.64
C LEU A 163 5.26 0.56 -22.16
N ARG A 164 5.37 1.80 -21.65
CA ARG A 164 4.98 2.12 -20.26
C ARG A 164 3.53 1.74 -19.97
N GLN A 165 2.62 2.07 -20.89
CA GLN A 165 1.20 1.74 -20.78
C GLN A 165 0.92 0.24 -20.87
N LYS A 166 1.78 -0.54 -21.53
CA LYS A 166 1.65 -2.00 -21.65
C LYS A 166 2.23 -2.77 -20.47
N ILE A 167 3.24 -2.21 -19.79
CA ILE A 167 3.90 -2.85 -18.66
C ILE A 167 3.15 -2.59 -17.35
N LEU A 168 2.64 -1.37 -17.16
CA LEU A 168 1.91 -0.99 -15.95
C LEU A 168 0.40 -1.22 -16.10
N LEU A 169 -0.23 -1.61 -14.99
CA LEU A 169 -1.68 -1.48 -14.85
C LEU A 169 -2.00 -0.01 -14.61
N ASN A 170 -2.98 0.54 -15.32
CA ASN A 170 -3.33 1.95 -15.21
C ASN A 170 -4.62 2.10 -14.40
N SER A 171 -4.94 3.33 -13.95
CA SER A 171 -6.19 3.61 -13.24
C SER A 171 -7.44 3.18 -14.01
N LYS A 172 -7.41 3.27 -15.34
CA LYS A 172 -8.48 2.80 -16.23
C LYS A 172 -8.68 1.29 -16.14
N ASP A 173 -7.60 0.52 -16.03
CA ASP A 173 -7.65 -0.94 -15.94
C ASP A 173 -8.25 -1.37 -14.59
N VAL A 174 -7.92 -0.65 -13.52
CA VAL A 174 -8.44 -0.89 -12.16
C VAL A 174 -9.93 -0.54 -12.04
N SER A 175 -10.35 0.61 -12.59
CA SER A 175 -11.76 1.06 -12.54
C SER A 175 -12.75 0.17 -13.30
N SER A 176 -12.23 -0.67 -14.21
CA SER A 176 -13.05 -1.56 -15.05
C SER A 176 -13.42 -2.88 -14.38
N GLN A 177 -12.90 -3.16 -13.17
CA GLN A 177 -13.11 -4.44 -12.48
C GLN A 177 -14.19 -4.42 -11.40
N ASP A 178 -14.89 -3.30 -11.20
CA ASP A 178 -16.03 -3.28 -10.27
C ASP A 178 -17.29 -3.92 -10.90
N SER A 179 -17.84 -4.89 -10.17
CA SER A 179 -19.12 -5.62 -10.32
C SER A 179 -19.20 -6.84 -11.27
N ASN A 180 -18.43 -7.89 -10.96
CA ASN A 180 -18.86 -9.29 -11.10
C ASN A 180 -18.17 -10.18 -10.04
N GLN A 181 -18.41 -9.89 -8.76
CA GLN A 181 -18.29 -10.85 -7.66
C GLN A 181 -19.45 -10.64 -6.70
#